data_AF-A0A259NFQ2-F1
#
_entry.id   AF-A0A259NFQ2-F1
#
_cell.length_a   1.000
_cell.length_b   1.000
_cell.length_c   1.000
_cell.angle_alpha   90.00
_cell.angle_beta   90.00
_cell.angle_gamma   90.00
#
_symmetry.space_group_name_H-M   'P 1'
#
loop_
_entity.id
_entity.type
_entity.pdbx_description
1 polymer ?
#
loop_
_entity_poly.entity_id
_entity_poly.type
_entity_poly.pdbx_seq_one_letter_code
_entity_poly.pdbx_strand_id
1 'polypeptide(L)'
;MGSTVSTGKQVAAFKTTSGKTMYVLFEETYESNCYPRTPQWGCLLIGEIANIMRGIFRSAGCCEGGMLKGAGGRDITPEGYIQGWLKELANPVSFKDQSFELEKGDSMYSTIPQDEFDKIKERLTANGFEAEATQLENGEKLTVSLYEHGELLASIYDGNVGAWRIIRGSAPIYGLRDPELGYAPAKAKTFELETHECMRLFKHREDVAVKDQNGDWRNRGGDYKIIGNYVRDLWQAELREPGSYRARIKNLRNAIETAPIMPTNAVAVIDTTVKLGGWAQECVSRFVNENPHTIVGHEIHVAVPQDEHQAYRVCCLHEDCAKFVCAGIIHFADDPQE
;
A
#
# COMPACT_ATOMS: atom_id res chain seq x y z
N MET A 1 -4.13 20.01 -5.24
CA MET A 1 -4.18 18.62 -4.77
C MET A 1 -5.17 18.55 -3.61
N GLY A 2 -6.10 17.60 -3.63
CA GLY A 2 -7.02 17.33 -2.53
C GLY A 2 -6.47 16.27 -1.59
N SER A 3 -7.07 16.14 -0.42
CA SER A 3 -6.80 15.07 0.54
C SER A 3 -8.12 14.50 1.05
N THR A 4 -8.18 13.18 1.18
CA THR A 4 -9.24 12.50 1.91
C THR A 4 -9.03 12.74 3.40
N VAL A 5 -10.04 13.28 4.07
CA VAL A 5 -9.99 13.55 5.52
C VAL A 5 -10.83 12.50 6.24
N SER A 6 -10.19 11.67 7.05
CA SER A 6 -10.83 10.68 7.91
C SER A 6 -11.27 11.30 9.24
N THR A 7 -12.56 11.19 9.56
CA THR A 7 -13.17 11.75 10.78
C THR A 7 -13.66 10.68 11.76
N GLY A 8 -14.00 9.49 11.28
CA GLY A 8 -14.54 8.40 12.09
C GLY A 8 -14.22 7.03 11.51
N LYS A 9 -14.10 6.02 12.39
CA LYS A 9 -13.86 4.62 12.02
C LYS A 9 -14.88 3.74 12.75
N GLN A 10 -15.41 2.75 12.06
CA GLN A 10 -16.34 1.78 12.63
C GLN A 10 -16.09 0.43 11.96
N VAL A 11 -15.91 -0.61 12.77
CA VAL A 11 -15.86 -1.99 12.29
C VAL A 11 -17.16 -2.67 12.69
N ALA A 12 -17.79 -3.36 11.74
CA ALA A 12 -18.83 -4.32 12.03
C ALA A 12 -18.30 -5.73 11.75
N ALA A 13 -18.88 -6.76 12.37
CA ALA A 13 -18.49 -8.13 12.17
C ALA A 13 -19.69 -9.08 12.24
N PHE A 14 -19.59 -10.21 11.56
CA PHE A 14 -20.58 -11.28 11.59
C PHE A 14 -19.91 -12.64 11.41
N LYS A 15 -20.63 -13.72 11.75
CA LYS A 15 -20.21 -15.09 11.42
C LYS A 15 -20.97 -15.57 10.19
N THR A 16 -20.26 -16.14 9.23
CA THR A 16 -20.87 -16.85 8.11
C THR A 16 -21.46 -18.17 8.56
N THR A 17 -22.29 -18.79 7.72
CA THR A 17 -22.78 -20.15 7.92
C THR A 17 -21.65 -21.18 7.89
N SER A 18 -20.53 -20.88 7.22
CA SER A 18 -19.29 -21.68 7.27
C SER A 18 -18.53 -21.55 8.60
N GLY A 19 -18.96 -20.64 9.49
CA GLY A 19 -18.36 -20.42 10.80
C GLY A 19 -17.19 -19.44 10.81
N LYS A 20 -16.85 -18.83 9.67
CA LYS A 20 -15.80 -17.80 9.58
C LYS A 20 -16.29 -16.45 10.08
N THR A 21 -15.40 -15.71 10.73
CA THR A 21 -15.67 -14.32 11.12
C THR A 21 -15.29 -13.38 9.99
N MET A 22 -16.26 -12.59 9.55
CA MET A 22 -16.09 -11.56 8.54
C MET A 22 -16.20 -10.20 9.18
N TYR A 23 -15.40 -9.25 8.70
CA TYR A 23 -15.45 -7.86 9.12
C TYR A 23 -15.89 -6.97 7.96
N VAL A 24 -16.53 -5.85 8.32
CA VAL A 24 -16.97 -4.81 7.40
C VAL A 24 -16.41 -3.48 7.93
N LEU A 25 -15.56 -2.84 7.12
CA LEU A 25 -14.92 -1.58 7.46
C LEU A 25 -15.77 -0.41 6.98
N PHE A 26 -16.13 0.48 7.90
CA PHE A 26 -16.77 1.75 7.58
C PHE A 26 -15.90 2.91 8.02
N GLU A 27 -15.69 3.87 7.14
CA GLU A 27 -14.96 5.09 7.45
C GLU A 27 -15.78 6.32 7.13
N GLU A 28 -15.78 7.28 8.03
CA GLU A 28 -16.36 8.60 7.80
C GLU A 28 -15.29 9.48 7.19
N THR A 29 -15.54 9.98 5.97
CA THR A 29 -14.56 10.77 5.23
C THR A 29 -15.20 11.97 4.52
N TYR A 30 -14.36 12.94 4.14
CA TYR A 30 -14.70 13.94 3.13
C TYR A 30 -13.47 14.31 2.30
N GLU A 31 -13.69 14.79 1.08
CA GLU A 31 -12.62 15.27 0.21
C GLU A 31 -12.42 16.78 0.38
N SER A 32 -11.18 17.19 0.69
CA SER A 32 -10.88 18.60 1.03
C SER A 32 -11.12 19.59 -0.11
N ASN A 33 -11.11 19.13 -1.35
CA ASN A 33 -11.27 19.94 -2.56
C ASN A 33 -12.62 19.79 -3.25
N CYS A 34 -13.36 18.69 -3.02
CA CYS A 34 -14.65 18.44 -3.67
C CYS A 34 -15.83 18.74 -2.74
N TYR A 35 -15.79 18.22 -1.51
CA TYR A 35 -16.87 18.34 -0.52
C TYR A 35 -16.30 18.69 0.86
N PRO A 36 -15.67 19.86 1.01
CA PRO A 36 -14.94 20.20 2.23
C PRO A 36 -15.85 20.18 3.44
N ARG A 37 -15.38 19.56 4.53
CA ARG A 37 -16.06 19.50 5.84
C ARG A 37 -17.47 18.94 5.79
N THR A 38 -17.76 18.09 4.81
CA THR A 38 -19.04 17.38 4.69
C THR A 38 -18.81 15.88 4.89
N PRO A 39 -18.56 15.43 6.14
CA PRO A 39 -18.23 14.04 6.41
C PRO A 39 -19.40 13.11 6.05
N GLN A 40 -19.08 11.99 5.41
CA GLN A 40 -20.03 10.93 5.09
C GLN A 40 -19.43 9.57 5.41
N TRP A 41 -20.24 8.71 6.02
CA TRP A 41 -19.88 7.31 6.23
C TRP A 41 -19.95 6.55 4.90
N GLY A 42 -18.89 5.82 4.60
CA GLY A 42 -18.83 4.89 3.48
C GLY A 42 -18.36 3.51 3.94
N CYS A 43 -18.92 2.48 3.32
CA CYS A 43 -18.44 1.10 3.48
C CYS A 43 -17.24 0.88 2.56
N LEU A 44 -16.08 0.57 3.14
CA LEU A 44 -14.82 0.44 2.40
C LEU A 44 -14.64 -0.96 1.83
N LEU A 45 -14.60 -1.98 2.69
CA LEU A 45 -14.35 -3.36 2.29
C LEU A 45 -14.98 -4.39 3.25
N ILE A 46 -15.12 -5.61 2.76
CA ILE A 46 -15.59 -6.79 3.50
C ILE A 46 -14.51 -7.86 3.41
N GLY A 47 -14.26 -8.58 4.51
CA GLY A 47 -13.33 -9.71 4.44
C GLY A 47 -13.01 -10.37 5.77
N GLU A 48 -12.30 -11.49 5.68
CA GLU A 48 -11.61 -12.08 6.82
C GLU A 48 -10.46 -11.17 7.27
N ILE A 49 -9.89 -11.46 8.44
CA ILE A 49 -8.88 -10.59 9.05
C ILE A 49 -7.68 -10.30 8.12
N ALA A 50 -7.26 -11.25 7.28
CA ALA A 50 -6.16 -11.05 6.34
C ALA A 50 -6.47 -9.95 5.30
N ASN A 51 -7.66 -10.00 4.68
CA ASN A 51 -8.11 -8.99 3.72
C ASN A 51 -8.24 -7.61 4.40
N ILE A 52 -8.76 -7.61 5.62
CA ILE A 52 -9.00 -6.40 6.42
C ILE A 52 -7.69 -5.71 6.78
N MET A 53 -6.71 -6.47 7.27
CA MET A 53 -5.38 -5.96 7.59
C MET A 53 -4.67 -5.43 6.34
N ARG A 54 -4.74 -6.15 5.22
CA ARG A 54 -4.22 -5.68 3.94
C ARG A 54 -4.85 -4.35 3.52
N GLY A 55 -6.17 -4.20 3.64
CA GLY A 55 -6.89 -2.96 3.34
C GLY A 55 -6.48 -1.79 4.25
N ILE A 56 -6.40 -2.03 5.57
CA ILE A 56 -5.98 -1.02 6.56
C ILE A 56 -4.58 -0.50 6.26
N PHE A 57 -3.62 -1.40 6.05
CA PHE A 57 -2.22 -1.03 5.80
C PHE A 57 -2.04 -0.37 4.43
N ARG A 58 -2.81 -0.81 3.42
CA ARG A 58 -2.87 -0.13 2.12
C ARG A 58 -3.23 1.35 2.25
N SER A 59 -4.31 1.64 2.99
CA SER A 59 -4.76 3.01 3.24
C SER A 59 -3.80 3.79 4.15
N ALA A 60 -3.21 3.14 5.15
CA ALA A 60 -2.25 3.76 6.06
C ALA A 60 -1.01 4.31 5.34
N GLY A 61 -0.56 3.67 4.26
CA GLY A 61 0.54 4.18 3.44
C GLY A 61 0.26 5.55 2.81
N CYS A 62 -1.02 5.93 2.62
CA CYS A 62 -1.41 7.24 2.08
C CYS A 62 -1.26 8.39 3.09
N CYS A 63 -1.00 8.09 4.37
CA CYS A 63 -0.73 9.09 5.39
C CYS A 63 0.60 9.80 5.16
N GLU A 64 1.65 9.09 4.72
CA GLU A 64 2.99 9.68 4.52
C GLU A 64 3.00 10.74 3.42
N GLY A 65 2.26 10.53 2.32
CA GLY A 65 2.14 11.50 1.22
C GLY A 65 1.13 12.63 1.46
N GLY A 66 0.50 12.69 2.64
CA GLY A 66 -0.51 13.69 2.98
C GLY A 66 -1.84 13.58 2.22
N MET A 67 -2.03 12.51 1.43
CA MET A 67 -3.28 12.24 0.71
C MET A 67 -4.40 11.82 1.65
N LEU A 68 -4.04 11.20 2.78
CA LEU A 68 -4.96 10.83 3.85
C LEU A 68 -4.64 11.64 5.11
N LYS A 69 -5.61 12.43 5.56
CA LYS A 69 -5.49 13.31 6.73
C LYS A 69 -6.47 12.93 7.83
N GLY A 70 -6.17 13.33 9.06
CA GLY A 70 -7.08 13.21 10.19
C GLY A 70 -8.09 14.35 10.26
N ALA A 71 -9.08 14.20 11.14
CA ALA A 71 -10.14 15.18 11.37
C ALA A 71 -9.63 16.63 11.46
N GLY A 72 -10.32 17.53 10.75
CA GLY A 72 -9.91 18.94 10.61
C GLY A 72 -8.80 19.20 9.59
N GLY A 73 -8.37 18.18 8.83
CA GLY A 73 -7.29 18.30 7.85
C GLY A 73 -5.90 18.29 8.49
N ARG A 74 -5.79 17.77 9.71
CA ARG A 74 -4.50 17.61 10.41
C ARG A 74 -3.75 16.41 9.84
N ASP A 75 -2.43 16.48 9.89
CA ASP A 75 -1.61 15.32 9.53
C ASP A 75 -1.86 14.18 10.53
N ILE A 76 -1.84 12.97 10.00
CA ILE A 76 -2.01 11.73 10.76
C ILE A 76 -0.90 10.79 10.32
N THR A 77 -0.31 10.07 11.26
CA THR A 77 0.72 9.08 10.93
C THR A 77 0.07 7.74 10.59
N PRO A 78 0.72 6.90 9.75
CA PRO A 78 0.23 5.54 9.51
C PRO A 78 -0.02 4.77 10.81
N GLU A 79 0.86 4.93 11.81
CA GLU A 79 0.75 4.20 13.07
C GLU A 79 -0.51 4.57 13.85
N GLY A 80 -0.87 5.86 13.85
CA GLY A 80 -2.09 6.36 14.46
C GLY A 80 -3.33 5.91 13.70
N TYR A 81 -3.28 5.91 12.36
CA TYR A 81 -4.36 5.42 11.52
C TYR A 81 -4.64 3.91 11.74
N ILE A 82 -3.59 3.09 11.71
CA ILE A 82 -3.65 1.64 11.99
C ILE A 82 -4.16 1.38 13.40
N GLN A 83 -3.65 2.11 14.40
CA GLN A 83 -4.10 1.96 15.80
C GLN A 83 -5.61 2.22 15.94
N GLY A 84 -6.14 3.22 15.24
CA GLY A 84 -7.56 3.52 15.24
C GLY A 84 -8.39 2.32 14.76
N TRP A 85 -7.97 1.67 13.68
CA TRP A 85 -8.64 0.48 13.16
C TRP A 85 -8.50 -0.74 14.06
N LEU A 86 -7.30 -1.00 14.61
CA LEU A 86 -7.09 -2.11 15.55
C LEU A 86 -7.95 -1.98 16.81
N LYS A 87 -8.21 -0.74 17.27
CA LYS A 87 -9.13 -0.47 18.37
C LYS A 87 -10.57 -0.87 18.03
N GLU A 88 -11.05 -0.51 16.84
CA GLU A 88 -12.39 -0.89 16.38
C GLU A 88 -12.52 -2.39 16.13
N LEU A 89 -11.48 -3.03 15.59
CA LEU A 89 -11.42 -4.47 15.36
C LEU A 89 -11.49 -5.29 16.65
N ALA A 90 -10.94 -4.78 17.75
CA ALA A 90 -10.96 -5.49 19.03
C ALA A 90 -12.37 -5.59 19.65
N ASN A 91 -13.29 -4.71 19.27
CA ASN A 91 -14.66 -4.70 19.76
C ASN A 91 -15.61 -4.20 18.66
N PRO A 92 -15.87 -5.01 17.63
CA PRO A 92 -16.68 -4.61 16.48
C PRO A 92 -18.17 -4.52 16.85
N VAL A 93 -18.97 -3.90 15.98
CA VAL A 93 -20.43 -3.98 16.07
C VAL A 93 -20.93 -5.28 15.45
N SER A 94 -21.84 -5.98 16.12
CA SER A 94 -22.52 -7.14 15.54
C SER A 94 -23.35 -6.71 14.33
N PHE A 95 -23.08 -7.32 13.18
CA PHE A 95 -23.68 -6.94 11.91
C PHE A 95 -24.72 -7.97 11.49
N LYS A 96 -25.94 -7.48 11.21
CA LYS A 96 -27.05 -8.34 10.81
C LYS A 96 -26.88 -8.79 9.37
N ASP A 97 -27.43 -9.97 9.08
CA ASP A 97 -27.50 -10.47 7.72
C ASP A 97 -28.27 -9.49 6.81
N GLN A 98 -27.79 -9.38 5.58
CA GLN A 98 -28.34 -8.54 4.53
C GLN A 98 -28.18 -9.27 3.21
N SER A 99 -29.21 -9.19 2.36
CA SER A 99 -29.21 -9.79 1.03
C SER A 99 -29.03 -8.73 -0.05
N PHE A 100 -28.33 -9.11 -1.11
CA PHE A 100 -28.01 -8.25 -2.23
C PHE A 100 -28.24 -8.97 -3.55
N GLU A 101 -28.48 -8.20 -4.61
CA GLU A 101 -28.48 -8.68 -5.98
C GLU A 101 -27.22 -8.17 -6.67
N LEU A 102 -26.36 -9.09 -7.10
CA LEU A 102 -25.13 -8.79 -7.81
C LEU A 102 -25.36 -8.87 -9.31
N GLU A 103 -24.90 -7.84 -10.03
CA GLU A 103 -25.03 -7.72 -11.47
C GLU A 103 -23.84 -6.93 -12.02
N LYS A 104 -23.29 -7.43 -13.12
CA LYS A 104 -22.23 -6.75 -13.88
C LYS A 104 -22.84 -5.56 -14.63
N GLY A 105 -22.24 -4.38 -14.51
CA GLY A 105 -22.66 -3.22 -15.29
C GLY A 105 -21.58 -2.17 -15.47
N ASP A 106 -21.89 -1.20 -16.32
CA ASP A 106 -21.02 -0.11 -16.76
C ASP A 106 -21.13 1.16 -15.89
N SER A 107 -22.09 1.19 -14.95
CA SER A 107 -22.29 2.32 -14.05
C SER A 107 -21.26 2.34 -12.92
N MET A 108 -20.85 3.54 -12.51
CA MET A 108 -20.10 3.72 -11.25
C MET A 108 -20.86 3.13 -10.04
N TYR A 109 -22.19 3.01 -10.10
CA TYR A 109 -23.01 2.45 -9.03
C TYR A 109 -23.36 0.96 -9.21
N SER A 110 -22.89 0.31 -10.27
CA SER A 110 -23.10 -1.14 -10.48
C SER A 110 -22.52 -1.93 -9.31
N THR A 111 -23.22 -3.00 -8.91
CA THR A 111 -22.77 -3.85 -7.80
C THR A 111 -21.48 -4.57 -8.18
N ILE A 112 -21.31 -4.94 -9.46
CA ILE A 112 -20.06 -5.42 -10.03
C ILE A 112 -19.65 -4.52 -11.21
N PRO A 113 -18.55 -3.77 -11.11
CA PRO A 113 -18.10 -2.90 -12.19
C PRO A 113 -17.47 -3.71 -13.34
N GLN A 114 -17.90 -3.44 -14.57
CA GLN A 114 -17.49 -4.19 -15.76
C GLN A 114 -15.98 -4.11 -16.07
N ASP A 115 -15.36 -2.97 -15.82
CA ASP A 115 -13.93 -2.70 -16.06
C ASP A 115 -12.99 -3.47 -15.11
N GLU A 116 -13.48 -3.89 -13.94
CA GLU A 116 -12.73 -4.72 -13.01
C GLU A 116 -13.15 -6.21 -13.05
N PHE A 117 -14.10 -6.58 -13.91
CA PHE A 117 -14.72 -7.91 -13.89
C PHE A 117 -13.71 -9.03 -14.14
N ASP A 118 -12.76 -8.87 -15.07
CA ASP A 118 -11.76 -9.91 -15.35
C ASP A 118 -10.93 -10.26 -14.11
N LYS A 119 -10.49 -9.24 -13.36
CA LYS A 119 -9.76 -9.44 -12.10
C LYS A 119 -10.65 -10.02 -11.00
N ILE A 120 -11.93 -9.66 -10.98
CA ILE A 120 -12.91 -10.24 -10.04
C ILE A 120 -13.11 -11.73 -10.36
N LYS A 121 -13.26 -12.08 -11.63
CA LYS A 121 -13.42 -13.45 -12.12
C LYS A 121 -12.22 -14.31 -11.72
N GLU A 122 -11.00 -13.84 -11.96
CA GLU A 122 -9.78 -14.54 -11.52
C GLU A 122 -9.78 -14.84 -10.02
N ARG A 123 -10.16 -13.86 -9.19
CA ARG A 123 -10.25 -14.06 -7.73
C ARG A 123 -11.36 -15.02 -7.32
N LEU A 124 -12.54 -14.92 -7.93
CA LEU A 124 -13.66 -15.82 -7.66
C LEU A 124 -13.28 -17.26 -8.01
N THR A 125 -12.73 -17.51 -9.20
CA THR A 125 -12.26 -18.83 -9.61
C THR A 125 -11.17 -19.37 -8.69
N ALA A 126 -10.17 -18.55 -8.32
CA ALA A 126 -9.11 -18.97 -7.40
C ALA A 126 -9.63 -19.35 -6.00
N ASN A 127 -10.77 -18.79 -5.60
CA ASN A 127 -11.42 -19.07 -4.31
C ASN A 127 -12.56 -20.10 -4.40
N GLY A 128 -12.75 -20.75 -5.55
CA GLY A 128 -13.73 -21.83 -5.74
C GLY A 128 -15.14 -21.39 -6.13
N PHE A 129 -15.35 -20.12 -6.49
CA PHE A 129 -16.65 -19.55 -6.90
C PHE A 129 -16.77 -19.44 -8.43
N GLU A 130 -16.32 -20.47 -9.14
CA GLU A 130 -16.27 -20.46 -10.61
C GLU A 130 -17.67 -20.46 -11.23
N ALA A 131 -18.64 -21.15 -10.62
CA ALA A 131 -20.01 -21.18 -11.08
C ALA A 131 -20.67 -19.78 -11.03
N GLU A 132 -20.48 -19.07 -9.92
CA GLU A 132 -20.97 -17.71 -9.71
C GLU A 132 -20.28 -16.73 -10.64
N ALA A 133 -18.98 -16.90 -10.88
CA ALA A 133 -18.23 -16.09 -11.84
C ALA A 133 -18.76 -16.26 -13.27
N THR A 134 -19.06 -17.49 -13.70
CA THR A 134 -19.68 -17.76 -15.00
C THR A 134 -21.09 -17.17 -15.11
N GLN A 135 -21.90 -17.29 -14.05
CA GLN A 135 -23.24 -16.71 -14.01
C GLN A 135 -23.18 -15.18 -14.23
N LEU A 136 -22.30 -14.49 -13.51
CA LEU A 136 -22.10 -13.04 -13.64
C LEU A 136 -21.52 -12.64 -15.01
N GLU A 137 -20.65 -13.48 -15.58
CA GLU A 137 -20.07 -13.26 -16.91
C GLU A 137 -21.14 -13.24 -17.99
N ASN A 138 -22.09 -14.18 -17.90
CA ASN A 138 -23.25 -14.32 -18.79
C ASN A 138 -24.28 -13.19 -18.63
N GLY A 139 -24.08 -12.26 -17.69
CA GLY A 139 -24.99 -11.16 -17.41
C GLY A 139 -26.20 -11.56 -16.56
N GLU A 140 -26.14 -12.73 -15.91
CA GLU A 140 -27.18 -13.16 -14.99
C GLU A 140 -27.02 -12.50 -13.62
N LYS A 141 -28.14 -12.34 -12.91
CA LYS A 141 -28.19 -11.79 -11.56
C LYS A 141 -27.91 -12.88 -10.54
N LEU A 142 -27.12 -12.55 -9.53
CA LEU A 142 -26.79 -13.45 -8.41
C LEU A 142 -27.33 -12.86 -7.10
N THR A 143 -28.26 -13.57 -6.45
CA THR A 143 -28.72 -13.21 -5.11
C THR A 143 -27.80 -13.80 -4.06
N VAL A 144 -27.27 -12.96 -3.18
CA VAL A 144 -26.33 -13.36 -2.13
C VAL A 144 -26.73 -12.75 -0.79
N SER A 145 -26.21 -13.28 0.31
CA SER A 145 -26.34 -12.70 1.65
C SER A 145 -25.00 -12.65 2.36
N LEU A 146 -24.87 -11.78 3.37
CA LEU A 146 -23.67 -11.70 4.18
C LEU A 146 -23.36 -13.04 4.83
N TYR A 147 -24.36 -13.66 5.47
CA TYR A 147 -24.13 -14.86 6.26
C TYR A 147 -23.81 -16.09 5.40
N GLU A 148 -24.50 -16.26 4.27
CA GLU A 148 -24.29 -17.44 3.42
C GLU A 148 -23.12 -17.28 2.45
N HIS A 149 -22.84 -16.05 2.00
CA HIS A 149 -21.91 -15.79 0.88
C HIS A 149 -20.76 -14.85 1.27
N GLY A 150 -20.41 -14.80 2.56
CA GLY A 150 -19.37 -13.89 3.07
C GLY A 150 -18.04 -14.03 2.33
N GLU A 151 -17.53 -15.25 2.11
CA GLU A 151 -16.27 -15.46 1.39
C GLU A 151 -16.33 -15.02 -0.09
N LEU A 152 -17.46 -15.24 -0.76
CA LEU A 152 -17.68 -14.75 -2.13
C LEU A 152 -17.66 -13.22 -2.16
N LEU A 153 -18.41 -12.58 -1.26
CA LEU A 153 -18.45 -11.12 -1.15
C LEU A 153 -17.08 -10.52 -0.86
N ALA A 154 -16.27 -11.16 -0.01
CA ALA A 154 -14.90 -10.72 0.28
C ALA A 154 -13.93 -10.88 -0.90
N SER A 155 -14.21 -11.80 -1.82
CA SER A 155 -13.42 -11.98 -3.06
C SER A 155 -13.68 -10.84 -4.05
N ILE A 156 -14.87 -10.25 -4.00
CA ILE A 156 -15.28 -9.11 -4.83
C ILE A 156 -14.83 -7.81 -4.17
N TYR A 157 -15.31 -7.55 -2.95
CA TYR A 157 -15.23 -6.25 -2.26
C TYR A 157 -14.02 -6.12 -1.33
N ASP A 158 -12.83 -6.41 -1.87
CA ASP A 158 -11.57 -6.53 -1.15
C ASP A 158 -10.84 -5.20 -0.88
N GLY A 159 -11.47 -4.08 -1.25
CA GLY A 159 -10.92 -2.73 -1.20
C GLY A 159 -10.45 -2.17 -2.55
N ASN A 160 -10.23 -3.00 -3.58
CA ASN A 160 -10.15 -2.52 -4.96
C ASN A 160 -11.54 -2.17 -5.49
N VAL A 161 -12.50 -3.04 -5.24
CA VAL A 161 -13.92 -2.77 -5.44
C VAL A 161 -14.50 -2.43 -4.07
N GLY A 162 -15.01 -1.21 -3.91
CA GLY A 162 -15.53 -0.75 -2.63
C GLY A 162 -16.85 -1.43 -2.26
N ALA A 163 -16.98 -1.86 -1.00
CA ALA A 163 -18.19 -2.50 -0.47
C ALA A 163 -19.42 -1.55 -0.42
N TRP A 164 -19.21 -0.23 -0.50
CA TRP A 164 -20.28 0.77 -0.62
C TRP A 164 -21.21 0.53 -1.81
N ARG A 165 -20.77 -0.25 -2.82
CA ARG A 165 -21.60 -0.64 -3.97
C ARG A 165 -22.82 -1.45 -3.55
N ILE A 166 -22.69 -2.31 -2.54
CA ILE A 166 -23.77 -3.16 -2.01
C ILE A 166 -24.30 -2.69 -0.66
N ILE A 167 -23.44 -2.18 0.22
CA ILE A 167 -23.84 -1.62 1.51
C ILE A 167 -23.92 -0.10 1.38
N ARG A 168 -25.10 0.36 0.94
CA ARG A 168 -25.41 1.79 0.78
C ARG A 168 -26.04 2.33 2.06
N GLY A 169 -25.45 3.36 2.65
CA GLY A 169 -26.01 4.02 3.84
C GLY A 169 -24.96 4.35 4.90
N SER A 170 -25.42 4.74 6.08
CA SER A 170 -24.55 5.10 7.20
C SER A 170 -24.01 3.88 7.94
N ALA A 171 -22.82 4.01 8.50
CA ALA A 171 -22.23 2.98 9.35
C ALA A 171 -23.12 2.64 10.56
N PRO A 172 -23.01 1.42 11.13
CA PRO A 172 -23.83 0.99 12.25
C PRO A 172 -23.33 1.58 13.59
N ILE A 173 -23.25 2.92 13.69
CA ILE A 173 -22.65 3.65 14.83
C ILE A 173 -23.36 3.42 16.18
N TYR A 174 -24.63 3.02 16.14
CA TYR A 174 -25.43 2.70 17.34
C TYR A 174 -25.67 1.19 17.52
N GLY A 175 -25.00 0.35 16.72
CA GLY A 175 -25.14 -1.09 16.83
C GLY A 175 -24.52 -1.64 18.11
N LEU A 176 -25.00 -2.82 18.53
CA LEU A 176 -24.48 -3.50 19.71
C LEU A 176 -23.04 -3.97 19.44
N ARG A 177 -22.13 -3.65 20.35
CA ARG A 177 -20.74 -4.09 20.31
C ARG A 177 -20.62 -5.55 20.76
N ASP A 178 -19.77 -6.31 20.07
CA ASP A 178 -19.61 -7.75 20.28
C ASP A 178 -18.11 -8.13 20.27
N PRO A 179 -17.47 -8.19 21.46
CA PRO A 179 -16.06 -8.59 21.58
C PRO A 179 -15.78 -10.03 21.13
N GLU A 180 -16.77 -10.92 21.11
CA GLU A 180 -16.59 -12.32 20.69
C GLU A 180 -16.32 -12.46 19.18
N LEU A 181 -16.68 -11.44 18.41
CA LEU A 181 -16.33 -11.31 17.00
C LEU A 181 -15.03 -10.52 16.79
N GLY A 182 -14.42 -10.02 17.87
CA GLY A 182 -13.28 -9.12 17.83
C GLY A 182 -11.96 -9.79 17.44
N TYR A 183 -11.10 -9.02 16.77
CA TYR A 183 -9.70 -9.36 16.54
C TYR A 183 -8.82 -8.56 17.52
N ALA A 184 -8.36 -9.23 18.57
CA ALA A 184 -7.52 -8.64 19.61
C ALA A 184 -6.39 -9.60 20.03
N PRO A 185 -5.47 -9.96 19.12
CA PRO A 185 -4.40 -10.87 19.45
C PRO A 185 -3.46 -10.27 20.50
N ALA A 186 -2.82 -11.14 21.29
CA ALA A 186 -1.75 -10.73 22.17
C ALA A 186 -0.57 -10.19 21.34
N LYS A 187 0.05 -9.11 21.83
CA LYS A 187 1.22 -8.54 21.17
C LYS A 187 2.39 -9.52 21.17
N ALA A 188 3.11 -9.60 20.06
CA ALA A 188 4.36 -10.31 19.98
C ALA A 188 5.36 -9.74 20.99
N LYS A 189 6.03 -10.62 21.73
CA LYS A 189 7.07 -10.23 22.69
C LYS A 189 8.39 -9.89 22.01
N THR A 190 8.67 -10.56 20.89
CA THR A 190 9.91 -10.47 20.13
C THR A 190 9.60 -10.58 18.64
N PHE A 191 10.32 -9.82 17.83
CA PHE A 191 10.28 -9.85 16.37
C PHE A 191 11.57 -9.24 15.83
N GLU A 192 11.97 -9.62 14.63
CA GLU A 192 13.18 -9.12 13.99
C GLU A 192 12.94 -7.80 13.27
N LEU A 193 13.83 -6.83 13.48
CA LEU A 193 13.87 -5.60 12.71
C LEU A 193 14.81 -5.78 11.53
N GLU A 194 14.30 -5.46 10.34
CA GLU A 194 15.09 -5.49 9.12
C GLU A 194 16.18 -4.41 9.15
N THR A 195 17.35 -4.71 8.59
CA THR A 195 18.38 -3.69 8.37
C THR A 195 18.08 -2.99 7.05
N HIS A 196 17.79 -1.70 7.11
CA HIS A 196 17.57 -0.89 5.91
C HIS A 196 18.83 -0.12 5.55
N GLU A 197 19.46 -0.47 4.44
CA GLU A 197 20.59 0.28 3.90
C GLU A 197 20.05 1.40 2.99
N CYS A 198 20.20 2.65 3.44
CA CYS A 198 19.71 3.84 2.76
C CYS A 198 20.86 4.82 2.49
N MET A 199 20.79 5.53 1.36
CA MET A 199 21.67 6.65 1.05
C MET A 199 20.88 7.80 0.45
N ARG A 200 21.12 9.03 0.90
CA ARG A 200 20.53 10.22 0.28
C ARG A 200 21.25 10.48 -1.04
N LEU A 201 20.51 10.58 -2.14
CA LEU A 201 21.12 10.86 -3.44
C LEU A 201 21.82 12.23 -3.46
N PHE A 202 21.18 13.25 -2.86
CA PHE A 202 21.72 14.60 -2.79
C PHE A 202 21.40 15.27 -1.45
N LYS A 203 22.23 16.24 -1.06
CA LYS A 203 22.07 17.01 0.20
C LYS A 203 20.80 17.86 0.24
N HIS A 204 20.43 18.45 -0.89
CA HIS A 204 19.32 19.41 -1.03
C HIS A 204 18.03 18.77 -1.55
N ARG A 205 18.00 17.43 -1.68
CA ARG A 205 16.83 16.66 -2.11
C ARG A 205 16.43 15.66 -1.03
N GLU A 206 15.20 15.19 -1.15
CA GLU A 206 14.61 14.17 -0.28
C GLU A 206 14.68 12.76 -0.88
N ASP A 207 15.17 12.61 -2.13
CA ASP A 207 15.28 11.30 -2.76
C ASP A 207 16.36 10.43 -2.11
N VAL A 208 15.99 9.18 -1.87
CA VAL A 208 16.81 8.19 -1.19
C VAL A 208 16.97 6.97 -2.10
N ALA A 209 18.21 6.52 -2.23
CA ALA A 209 18.52 5.19 -2.74
C ALA A 209 18.42 4.17 -1.61
N VAL A 210 17.74 3.06 -1.87
CA VAL A 210 17.65 1.91 -0.95
C VAL A 210 18.33 0.74 -1.63
N LYS A 211 19.17 0.02 -0.88
CA LYS A 211 19.83 -1.18 -1.38
C LYS A 211 18.83 -2.33 -1.49
N ASP A 212 18.78 -2.96 -2.65
CA ASP A 212 17.90 -4.11 -2.87
C ASP A 212 18.55 -5.44 -2.43
N GLN A 213 17.81 -6.54 -2.59
CA GLN A 213 18.26 -7.89 -2.23
C GLN A 213 19.49 -8.36 -3.01
N ASN A 214 19.77 -7.77 -4.17
CA ASN A 214 20.97 -8.07 -4.97
C ASN A 214 22.18 -7.21 -4.55
N GLY A 215 21.99 -6.33 -3.56
CA GLY A 215 23.02 -5.39 -3.12
C GLY A 215 23.12 -4.14 -4.01
N ASP A 216 22.22 -3.96 -4.98
CA ASP A 216 22.22 -2.81 -5.87
C ASP A 216 21.49 -1.62 -5.22
N TRP A 217 22.08 -0.43 -5.30
CA TRP A 217 21.43 0.80 -4.84
C TRP A 217 20.44 1.30 -5.86
N ARG A 218 19.15 1.35 -5.50
CA ARG A 218 18.05 1.78 -6.38
C ARG A 218 17.42 3.05 -5.86
N ASN A 219 17.21 4.04 -6.72
CA ASN A 219 16.46 5.24 -6.33
C ASN A 219 14.99 4.85 -6.07
N ARG A 220 14.52 5.03 -4.83
CA ARG A 220 13.12 4.74 -4.45
C ARG A 220 12.27 6.00 -4.28
N GLY A 221 12.81 7.16 -4.63
CA GLY A 221 12.16 8.48 -4.55
C GLY A 221 12.23 9.09 -3.15
N GLY A 222 11.32 10.02 -2.87
CA GLY A 222 11.22 10.68 -1.56
C GLY A 222 10.85 9.74 -0.42
N ASP A 223 11.24 10.11 0.79
CA ASP A 223 10.98 9.39 2.04
C ASP A 223 9.51 8.95 2.20
N TYR A 224 8.56 9.84 1.90
CA TYR A 224 7.13 9.57 2.01
C TYR A 224 6.68 8.38 1.14
N LYS A 225 7.29 8.21 -0.05
CA LYS A 225 6.97 7.12 -0.97
C LYS A 225 7.54 5.81 -0.45
N ILE A 226 8.77 5.84 0.06
CA ILE A 226 9.47 4.67 0.59
C ILE A 226 8.74 4.14 1.82
N ILE A 227 8.50 5.00 2.80
CA ILE A 227 7.80 4.65 4.04
C ILE A 227 6.36 4.26 3.71
N GLY A 228 5.68 5.02 2.84
CA GLY A 228 4.32 4.72 2.41
C GLY A 228 4.18 3.32 1.80
N ASN A 229 5.08 2.93 0.89
CA ASN A 229 5.07 1.59 0.31
C ASN A 229 5.41 0.50 1.33
N TYR A 230 6.44 0.71 2.16
CA TYR A 230 6.79 -0.22 3.23
C TYR A 230 5.61 -0.48 4.16
N VAL A 231 4.90 0.57 4.59
CA VAL A 231 3.68 0.45 5.39
C VAL A 231 2.65 -0.42 4.69
N ARG A 232 2.43 -0.27 3.38
CA ARG A 232 1.42 -1.08 2.66
C ARG A 232 1.70 -2.58 2.74
N ASP A 233 2.98 -2.95 2.76
CA ASP A 233 3.42 -4.35 2.73
C ASP A 233 3.54 -5.01 4.12
N LEU A 234 3.51 -4.21 5.19
CA LEU A 234 3.68 -4.71 6.56
C LEU A 234 2.52 -5.56 7.11
N TRP A 235 1.38 -5.64 6.43
CA TRP A 235 0.19 -6.31 6.97
C TRP A 235 0.41 -7.78 7.31
N GLN A 236 1.22 -8.51 6.53
CA GLN A 236 1.54 -9.92 6.81
C GLN A 236 2.42 -10.08 8.05
N ALA A 237 3.39 -9.19 8.21
CA ALA A 237 4.24 -9.18 9.39
C ALA A 237 3.42 -8.86 10.64
N GLU A 238 2.47 -7.92 10.55
CA GLU A 238 1.58 -7.60 11.67
C GLU A 238 0.64 -8.76 12.04
N LEU A 239 0.13 -9.51 11.07
CA LEU A 239 -0.66 -10.72 11.36
C LEU A 239 0.17 -11.80 12.06
N ARG A 240 1.43 -11.96 11.66
CA ARG A 240 2.35 -12.96 12.24
C ARG A 240 2.86 -12.54 13.62
N GLU A 241 3.11 -11.25 13.80
CA GLU A 241 3.74 -10.64 14.96
C GLU A 241 2.96 -9.38 15.39
N PRO A 242 1.81 -9.55 16.05
CA PRO A 242 0.92 -8.44 16.37
C PRO A 242 1.59 -7.35 17.21
N GLY A 243 1.39 -6.10 16.83
CA GLY A 243 1.98 -4.92 17.45
C GLY A 243 3.38 -4.55 16.96
N SER A 244 3.96 -5.28 16.00
CA SER A 244 5.31 -5.02 15.48
C SER A 244 5.38 -3.82 14.55
N TYR A 245 4.27 -3.45 13.89
CA TYR A 245 4.23 -2.41 12.85
C TYR A 245 4.89 -1.08 13.28
N ARG A 246 4.65 -0.61 14.51
CA ARG A 246 5.20 0.67 14.99
C ARG A 246 6.72 0.67 15.02
N ALA A 247 7.31 -0.41 15.52
CA ALA A 247 8.75 -0.53 15.63
C ALA A 247 9.40 -0.65 14.25
N ARG A 248 8.77 -1.42 13.34
CA ARG A 248 9.21 -1.58 11.94
C ARG A 248 9.20 -0.26 11.17
N ILE A 249 8.10 0.50 11.24
CA ILE A 249 7.98 1.81 10.58
C ILE A 249 9.02 2.79 11.14
N LYS A 250 9.17 2.85 12.47
CA LYS A 250 10.17 3.71 13.11
C LYS A 250 11.60 3.33 12.71
N ASN A 251 11.89 2.05 12.59
CA ASN A 251 13.20 1.55 12.18
C ASN A 251 13.58 2.02 10.78
N LEU A 252 12.67 1.89 9.80
CA LEU A 252 12.88 2.41 8.45
C LEU A 252 13.02 3.94 8.43
N ARG A 253 12.17 4.66 9.16
CA ARG A 253 12.25 6.12 9.23
C ARG A 253 13.61 6.58 9.75
N ASN A 254 14.11 5.95 10.82
CA ASN A 254 15.44 6.24 11.36
C ASN A 254 16.56 5.94 10.36
N ALA A 255 16.47 4.83 9.61
CA ALA A 255 17.45 4.49 8.58
C ALA A 255 17.50 5.55 7.46
N ILE A 256 16.34 6.10 7.06
CA ILE A 256 16.26 7.19 6.08
C ILE A 256 16.79 8.50 6.65
N GLU A 257 16.38 8.89 7.87
CA GLU A 257 16.80 10.14 8.51
C GLU A 257 18.32 10.20 8.73
N THR A 258 18.93 9.06 9.05
CA THR A 258 20.37 8.94 9.31
C THR A 258 21.18 8.51 8.09
N ALA A 259 20.55 8.36 6.93
CA ALA A 259 21.19 7.91 5.71
C ALA A 259 22.34 8.85 5.30
N PRO A 260 23.55 8.33 5.03
CA PRO A 260 24.65 9.14 4.54
C PRO A 260 24.35 9.68 3.14
N ILE A 261 25.03 10.77 2.77
CA ILE A 261 24.97 11.32 1.42
C ILE A 261 25.76 10.40 0.48
N MET A 262 25.20 10.14 -0.71
CA MET A 262 25.85 9.36 -1.74
C MET A 262 27.23 9.95 -2.07
N PRO A 263 28.30 9.12 -2.15
CA PRO A 263 29.63 9.58 -2.50
C PRO A 263 29.68 10.30 -3.85
N THR A 264 30.54 11.32 -3.96
CA THR A 264 30.67 12.14 -5.17
C THR A 264 31.23 11.39 -6.38
N ASN A 265 31.85 10.22 -6.15
CA ASN A 265 32.37 9.33 -7.17
C ASN A 265 31.38 8.22 -7.56
N ALA A 266 30.11 8.31 -7.14
CA ALA A 266 29.09 7.35 -7.54
C ALA A 266 28.84 7.40 -9.05
N VAL A 267 28.51 6.24 -9.62
CA VAL A 267 28.18 6.06 -11.03
C VAL A 267 26.76 5.51 -11.13
N ALA A 268 25.92 6.16 -11.93
CA ALA A 268 24.65 5.61 -12.38
C ALA A 268 24.92 4.63 -13.52
N VAL A 269 24.52 3.38 -13.33
CA VAL A 269 24.59 2.30 -14.32
C VAL A 269 23.19 2.04 -14.83
N ILE A 270 22.99 2.17 -16.14
CA ILE A 270 21.69 2.08 -16.82
C ILE A 270 21.70 0.89 -17.76
N ASP A 271 20.86 -0.10 -17.49
CA ASP A 271 20.62 -1.26 -18.35
C ASP A 271 19.70 -0.89 -19.52
N THR A 272 20.23 -0.97 -20.74
CA THR A 272 19.52 -0.63 -21.97
C THR A 272 18.61 -1.74 -22.50
N THR A 273 18.65 -2.92 -21.90
CA THR A 273 17.79 -4.05 -22.30
C THR A 273 16.38 -3.95 -21.69
N VAL A 274 16.23 -3.16 -20.61
CA VAL A 274 14.97 -2.94 -19.92
C VAL A 274 14.06 -2.05 -20.77
N LYS A 275 12.88 -2.57 -21.12
CA LYS A 275 11.87 -1.81 -21.88
C LYS A 275 11.15 -0.84 -20.95
N LEU A 276 11.28 0.45 -21.23
CA LEU A 276 10.66 1.53 -20.46
C LEU A 276 9.46 2.13 -21.21
N GLY A 277 8.49 2.66 -20.44
CA GLY A 277 7.42 3.50 -20.98
C GLY A 277 7.93 4.89 -21.40
N GLY A 278 7.11 5.62 -22.18
CA GLY A 278 7.54 6.86 -22.85
C GLY A 278 8.21 7.91 -21.95
N TRP A 279 7.61 8.23 -20.79
CA TRP A 279 8.18 9.21 -19.87
C TRP A 279 9.50 8.75 -19.23
N ALA A 280 9.58 7.49 -18.79
CA ALA A 280 10.79 6.94 -18.19
C ALA A 280 11.94 6.86 -19.23
N GLN A 281 11.62 6.47 -20.47
CA GLN A 281 12.57 6.48 -21.57
C GLN A 281 13.07 7.90 -21.89
N GLU A 282 12.19 8.91 -21.85
CA GLU A 282 12.55 10.31 -22.04
C GLU A 282 13.51 10.78 -20.94
N CYS A 283 13.23 10.46 -19.66
CA CYS A 283 14.10 10.79 -18.55
C CYS A 283 15.50 10.19 -18.70
N VAL A 284 15.60 8.91 -19.06
CA VAL A 284 16.87 8.23 -19.31
C VAL A 284 17.62 8.87 -20.48
N SER A 285 16.95 9.04 -21.62
CA SER A 285 17.57 9.58 -22.84
C SER A 285 18.11 10.98 -22.61
N ARG A 286 17.34 11.82 -21.90
CA ARG A 286 17.75 13.18 -21.55
C ARG A 286 18.95 13.19 -20.61
N PHE A 287 18.93 12.37 -19.57
CA PHE A 287 20.05 12.26 -18.63
C PHE A 287 21.35 11.83 -19.32
N VAL A 288 21.28 10.80 -20.18
CA VAL A 288 22.44 10.30 -20.93
C VAL A 288 22.97 11.33 -21.93
N ASN A 289 22.09 12.05 -22.64
CA ASN A 289 22.50 13.06 -23.62
C ASN A 289 23.11 14.32 -22.99
N GLU A 290 22.68 14.68 -21.78
CA GLU A 290 23.17 15.87 -21.08
C GLU A 290 24.46 15.62 -20.28
N ASN A 291 24.89 14.36 -20.11
CA ASN A 291 26.03 14.00 -19.27
C ASN A 291 27.06 13.12 -20.00
N PRO A 292 28.37 13.33 -19.79
CA PRO A 292 29.40 12.43 -20.30
C PRO A 292 29.19 11.01 -19.79
N HIS A 293 29.32 10.03 -20.68
CA HIS A 293 29.03 8.63 -20.36
C HIS A 293 29.96 7.67 -21.11
N THR A 294 30.05 6.46 -20.59
CA THR A 294 30.71 5.33 -21.25
C THR A 294 29.70 4.20 -21.47
N ILE A 295 29.90 3.43 -22.54
CA ILE A 295 29.04 2.28 -22.86
C ILE A 295 29.87 1.02 -22.63
N VAL A 296 29.35 0.09 -21.82
CA VAL A 296 29.98 -1.19 -21.50
C VAL A 296 28.95 -2.29 -21.75
N GLY A 297 29.06 -2.98 -22.89
CA GLY A 297 28.08 -3.98 -23.31
C GLY A 297 26.68 -3.37 -23.47
N HIS A 298 25.74 -3.81 -22.65
CA HIS A 298 24.36 -3.30 -22.62
C HIS A 298 24.12 -2.23 -21.54
N GLU A 299 25.18 -1.76 -20.88
CA GLU A 299 25.08 -0.75 -19.83
C GLU A 299 25.64 0.60 -20.26
N ILE A 300 24.97 1.67 -19.83
CA ILE A 300 25.48 3.04 -19.92
C ILE A 300 25.89 3.48 -18.52
N HIS A 301 27.13 3.93 -18.40
CA HIS A 301 27.75 4.35 -17.14
C HIS A 301 27.90 5.86 -17.16
N VAL A 302 27.24 6.54 -16.23
CA VAL A 302 27.23 8.01 -16.11
C VAL A 302 27.68 8.38 -14.71
N ALA A 303 28.71 9.22 -14.57
CA ALA A 303 29.09 9.75 -13.26
C ALA A 303 27.91 10.56 -12.68
N VAL A 304 27.58 10.36 -11.40
CA VAL A 304 26.46 11.07 -10.78
C VAL A 304 26.80 12.56 -10.66
N PRO A 305 26.12 13.45 -11.41
CA PRO A 305 26.43 14.87 -11.42
C PRO A 305 26.13 15.49 -10.06
N GLN A 306 26.97 16.44 -9.62
CA GLN A 306 26.81 17.15 -8.34
C GLN A 306 26.03 18.47 -8.48
N ASP A 307 25.72 18.86 -9.72
CA ASP A 307 24.93 20.04 -10.04
C ASP A 307 23.45 19.85 -9.65
N GLU A 308 22.87 20.87 -9.03
CA GLU A 308 21.48 20.84 -8.53
C GLU A 308 20.43 20.70 -9.64
N HIS A 309 20.68 21.27 -10.82
CA HIS A 309 19.75 21.12 -11.95
C HIS A 309 19.80 19.69 -12.52
N GLN A 310 20.98 19.06 -12.55
CA GLN A 310 21.15 17.68 -12.98
C GLN A 310 20.73 16.65 -11.92
N ALA A 311 20.73 17.01 -10.63
CA ALA A 311 20.27 16.16 -9.53
C ALA A 311 18.83 15.65 -9.75
N TYR A 312 17.94 16.53 -10.23
CA TYR A 312 16.57 16.14 -10.58
C TYR A 312 16.53 15.05 -11.66
N ARG A 313 17.41 15.11 -12.66
CA ARG A 313 17.47 14.12 -13.75
C ARG A 313 17.87 12.75 -13.25
N VAL A 314 18.84 12.69 -12.34
CA VAL A 314 19.24 11.46 -11.66
C VAL A 314 18.07 10.87 -10.87
N CYS A 315 17.32 11.71 -10.15
CA CYS A 315 16.15 11.27 -9.39
C CYS A 315 14.97 10.80 -10.26
N CYS A 316 14.98 11.09 -11.57
CA CYS A 316 13.98 10.59 -12.51
C CYS A 316 14.36 9.26 -13.18
N LEU A 317 15.55 8.72 -12.93
CA LEU A 317 15.93 7.41 -13.45
C LEU A 317 15.05 6.32 -12.84
N HIS A 318 14.53 5.44 -13.70
CA HIS A 318 13.64 4.37 -13.28
C HIS A 318 14.42 3.27 -12.55
N GLU A 319 13.89 2.79 -11.42
CA GLU A 319 14.54 1.78 -10.58
C GLU A 319 14.82 0.45 -11.30
N ASP A 320 13.95 0.06 -12.25
CA ASP A 320 14.13 -1.18 -13.03
C ASP A 320 15.36 -1.16 -13.94
N CYS A 321 15.72 0.00 -14.51
CA CYS A 321 16.85 0.09 -15.45
C CYS A 321 18.10 0.69 -14.81
N ALA A 322 17.97 1.48 -13.75
CA ALA A 322 19.10 2.22 -13.19
C ALA A 322 19.47 1.74 -11.78
N LYS A 323 20.77 1.67 -11.54
CA LYS A 323 21.36 1.46 -10.22
C LYS A 323 22.54 2.39 -9.98
N PHE A 324 22.90 2.58 -8.72
CA PHE A 324 24.06 3.37 -8.32
C PHE A 324 25.17 2.48 -7.80
N VAL A 325 26.37 2.66 -8.34
CA VAL A 325 27.58 1.98 -7.88
C VAL A 325 28.47 3.03 -7.21
N CYS A 326 28.79 2.80 -5.94
CA CYS A 326 29.68 3.67 -5.18
C CYS A 326 31.06 2.99 -5.11
N ALA A 327 32.07 3.56 -5.76
CA ALA A 327 33.43 3.05 -5.63
C ALA A 327 33.96 3.39 -4.22
N GLY A 328 34.14 2.38 -3.36
CA GLY A 328 34.85 2.53 -2.09
C GLY A 328 34.06 2.36 -0.78
N ILE A 329 33.09 1.44 -0.70
CA ILE A 329 32.80 0.76 0.58
C ILE A 329 33.36 -0.66 0.46
N ILE A 330 34.68 -0.77 0.48
CA ILE A 330 35.35 -2.04 0.74
C ILE A 330 35.16 -2.26 2.25
N HIS A 331 34.29 -3.21 2.61
CA HIS A 331 34.42 -3.82 3.93
C HIS A 331 35.81 -4.43 3.97
N PHE A 332 36.71 -3.86 4.77
CA PHE A 332 37.91 -4.57 5.19
C PHE A 332 37.44 -5.77 6.02
N ALA A 333 37.23 -6.89 5.33
CA ALA A 333 37.21 -8.18 5.97
C ALA A 333 38.65 -8.49 6.40
N ASP A 334 38.78 -8.82 7.68
CA ASP A 334 39.98 -9.15 8.44
C ASP A 334 41.20 -9.60 7.63
N ASP A 335 42.32 -8.91 7.86
CA ASP A 335 43.67 -9.41 7.61
C ASP A 335 43.87 -10.75 8.36
N PRO A 336 44.20 -11.86 7.68
CA PRO A 336 44.76 -13.00 8.38
C PRO A 336 46.22 -12.66 8.74
N GLN A 337 46.49 -12.62 10.04
CA GLN A 337 47.85 -12.57 10.57
C GLN A 337 48.68 -13.76 10.04
N GLU A 338 49.85 -13.47 9.46
CA GLU A 338 51.02 -14.34 9.51
C GLU A 338 52.11 -13.72 10.40
#